data_AF-A0A7C7C4X2-F1
#
_entry.id   AF-A0A7C7C4X2-F1
#
_cell.length_a   1.000
_cell.length_b   1.000
_cell.length_c   1.000
_cell.angle_alpha   90.00
_cell.angle_beta   90.00
_cell.angle_gamma   90.00
#
_symmetry.space_group_name_H-M   'P 1'
#
loop_
_entity.id
_entity.type
_entity.pdbx_description
1 polymer ?
#
loop_
_entity_poly.entity_id
_entity_poly.type
_entity_poly.pdbx_seq_one_letter_code
_entity_poly.pdbx_strand_id
1 'polypeptide(L)'
;GLDFAEITAVSQAPVIASHSSTVTINPHPRNMDDEQLLALRDNGGVMQTVALGSFVKAPPPEKQEAVAALREEMGIEGRAGVRNLSDELRADYDRRMAELDEQWPPANVQDFVDHIDHAVGLIGLDHVGISSDFDGGGGIVGWNDASETFNVTLELVRRGYNEEEITKLWGGNLLRVLHDVETVAQELQGEASN
;
A
#
# COMPACT_ATOMS: atom_id res chain seq x y z
N GLY A 1 -4.88 -10.15 -20.70
CA GLY A 1 -5.85 -9.40 -19.88
C GLY A 1 -5.66 -7.95 -20.22
N LEU A 2 -6.72 -7.15 -20.09
CA LEU A 2 -6.59 -5.70 -20.28
C LEU A 2 -5.61 -5.13 -19.25
N ASP A 3 -4.79 -4.17 -19.64
CA ASP A 3 -3.98 -3.41 -18.69
C ASP A 3 -4.86 -2.44 -17.86
N PHE A 4 -4.27 -1.81 -16.84
CA PHE A 4 -5.03 -0.96 -15.93
C PHE A 4 -5.66 0.26 -16.64
N ALA A 5 -4.96 0.84 -17.62
CA ALA A 5 -5.45 1.98 -18.38
C ALA A 5 -6.66 1.58 -19.25
N GLU A 6 -6.59 0.40 -19.88
CA GLU A 6 -7.71 -0.17 -20.63
C GLU A 6 -8.93 -0.41 -19.74
N ILE A 7 -8.75 -0.91 -18.51
CA ILE A 7 -9.85 -1.08 -17.54
C ILE A 7 -10.50 0.26 -17.20
N THR A 8 -9.71 1.29 -16.89
CA THR A 8 -10.24 2.62 -16.57
C THR A 8 -10.98 3.27 -17.75
N ALA A 9 -10.55 2.98 -18.99
CA ALA A 9 -11.14 3.54 -20.20
C ALA A 9 -12.48 2.91 -20.58
N VAL A 10 -12.70 1.62 -20.25
CA VAL A 10 -13.96 0.92 -20.55
C VAL A 10 -14.98 0.97 -19.42
N SER A 11 -14.55 1.31 -18.20
CA SER A 11 -15.45 1.39 -17.05
C SER A 11 -16.39 2.60 -17.17
N GLN A 12 -17.69 2.36 -16.97
CA GLN A 12 -18.69 3.43 -16.89
C GLN A 12 -18.78 4.08 -15.50
N ALA A 13 -18.12 3.49 -14.49
CA ALA A 13 -18.08 3.98 -13.13
C ALA A 13 -16.63 4.13 -12.62
N PRO A 14 -16.40 4.93 -11.58
CA PRO A 14 -15.08 5.03 -10.94
C PRO A 14 -14.59 3.68 -10.43
N VAL A 15 -13.29 3.40 -10.60
CA VAL A 15 -12.64 2.17 -10.14
C VAL A 15 -11.80 2.38 -8.88
N ILE A 16 -11.38 1.29 -8.26
CA ILE A 16 -10.49 1.33 -7.09
C ILE A 16 -9.23 0.50 -7.32
N ALA A 17 -8.10 1.00 -6.81
CA ALA A 17 -6.95 0.18 -6.48
C ALA A 17 -6.95 -0.02 -4.96
N SER A 18 -7.39 -1.19 -4.50
CA SER A 18 -7.71 -1.41 -3.07
C SER A 18 -6.50 -1.55 -2.14
N HIS A 19 -5.32 -1.85 -2.70
CA HIS A 19 -4.07 -1.96 -1.96
C HIS A 19 -2.89 -1.87 -2.94
N SER A 20 -2.40 -0.67 -3.19
CA SER A 20 -1.23 -0.43 -4.04
C SER A 20 -0.50 0.82 -3.56
N SER A 21 0.81 0.90 -3.78
CA SER A 21 1.62 2.09 -3.49
C SER A 21 2.22 2.62 -4.79
N THR A 22 3.22 3.51 -4.75
CA THR A 22 3.71 4.23 -5.94
C THR A 22 5.07 3.73 -6.41
N VAL A 23 5.22 3.48 -7.72
CA VAL A 23 6.48 3.01 -8.34
C VAL A 23 7.58 4.05 -8.20
N THR A 24 7.23 5.33 -8.30
CA THR A 24 8.17 6.45 -8.21
C THR A 24 8.93 6.49 -6.89
N ILE A 25 8.30 6.08 -5.78
CA ILE A 25 8.96 5.99 -4.47
C ILE A 25 9.67 4.63 -4.31
N ASN A 26 9.02 3.53 -4.70
CA ASN A 26 9.62 2.19 -4.63
C ASN A 26 9.24 1.34 -5.86
N PRO A 27 10.22 0.97 -6.71
CA PRO A 27 9.96 0.24 -7.95
C PRO A 27 9.60 -1.23 -7.65
N HIS A 28 8.31 -1.47 -7.44
CA HIS A 28 7.75 -2.78 -7.16
C HIS A 28 6.61 -3.09 -8.14
N PRO A 29 6.50 -4.29 -8.73
CA PRO A 29 5.50 -4.62 -9.75
C PRO A 29 4.03 -4.64 -9.24
N ARG A 30 3.83 -4.48 -7.93
CA ARG A 30 2.51 -4.33 -7.31
C ARG A 30 2.15 -2.88 -7.00
N ASN A 31 3.08 -1.94 -7.23
CA ASN A 31 2.83 -0.52 -7.13
C ASN A 31 2.32 0.02 -8.48
N MET A 32 1.63 1.14 -8.42
CA MET A 32 1.13 1.86 -9.58
C MET A 32 2.19 2.84 -10.07
N ASP A 33 2.42 2.86 -11.37
CA ASP A 33 3.20 3.91 -12.01
C ASP A 33 2.39 5.20 -12.20
N ASP A 34 3.06 6.29 -12.54
CA ASP A 34 2.43 7.60 -12.67
C ASP A 34 1.35 7.62 -13.78
N GLU A 35 1.50 6.83 -14.86
CA GLU A 35 0.50 6.73 -15.93
C GLU A 35 -0.79 6.07 -15.43
N GLN A 36 -0.65 4.96 -14.69
CA GLN A 36 -1.78 4.27 -14.07
C GLN A 36 -2.49 5.14 -13.01
N LEU A 37 -1.73 5.91 -12.23
CA LEU A 37 -2.28 6.85 -11.26
C LEU A 37 -3.09 7.95 -11.97
N LEU A 38 -2.55 8.55 -13.03
CA LEU A 38 -3.26 9.56 -13.83
C LEU A 38 -4.53 9.00 -14.48
N ALA A 39 -4.48 7.77 -15.01
CA ALA A 39 -5.66 7.10 -15.56
C ALA A 39 -6.74 6.86 -14.49
N LEU A 40 -6.35 6.47 -13.27
CA LEU A 40 -7.26 6.32 -12.14
C LEU A 40 -7.94 7.65 -11.76
N ARG A 41 -7.17 8.74 -11.72
CA ARG A 41 -7.69 10.09 -11.47
C ARG A 41 -8.73 10.47 -12.51
N ASP A 42 -8.39 10.32 -13.78
CA ASP A 42 -9.25 10.73 -14.91
C ASP A 42 -10.54 9.91 -14.98
N ASN A 43 -10.51 8.65 -14.51
CA ASN A 43 -11.69 7.81 -14.32
C ASN A 43 -12.55 8.21 -13.09
N GLY A 44 -12.04 9.06 -12.19
CA GLY A 44 -12.73 9.48 -10.97
C GLY A 44 -12.46 8.58 -9.75
N GLY A 45 -11.63 7.55 -9.91
CA GLY A 45 -11.40 6.48 -8.93
C GLY A 45 -10.55 6.88 -7.72
N VAL A 46 -10.18 5.90 -6.91
CA VAL A 46 -9.34 6.08 -5.71
C VAL A 46 -8.30 4.97 -5.55
N MET A 47 -7.06 5.33 -5.23
CA MET A 47 -6.02 4.39 -4.82
C MET A 47 -5.95 4.36 -3.30
N GLN A 48 -6.16 3.20 -2.70
CA GLN A 48 -5.90 2.98 -1.29
C GLN A 48 -4.41 2.61 -1.11
N THR A 49 -3.61 3.58 -0.67
CA THR A 49 -2.16 3.43 -0.45
C THR A 49 -1.91 2.32 0.56
N VAL A 50 -1.10 1.32 0.24
CA VAL A 50 -0.94 0.13 1.11
C VAL A 50 0.32 0.14 1.97
N ALA A 51 0.16 -0.14 3.26
CA ALA A 51 1.24 -0.31 4.22
C ALA A 51 1.80 -1.75 4.20
N LEU A 52 2.28 -2.22 3.04
CA LEU A 52 2.97 -3.51 2.91
C LEU A 52 4.46 -3.25 2.75
N GLY A 53 5.28 -3.70 3.71
CA GLY A 53 6.69 -3.30 3.82
C GLY A 53 7.51 -3.38 2.52
N SER A 54 7.41 -4.46 1.74
CA SER A 54 8.16 -4.60 0.48
C SER A 54 7.63 -3.72 -0.66
N PHE A 55 6.39 -3.25 -0.58
CA PHE A 55 5.79 -2.31 -1.53
C PHE A 55 6.14 -0.88 -1.16
N VAL A 56 6.31 -0.60 0.14
CA VAL A 56 6.69 0.71 0.66
C VAL A 56 8.18 0.99 0.48
N LYS A 57 9.05 0.01 0.80
CA LYS A 57 10.50 0.23 0.77
C LYS A 57 11.26 -1.04 0.46
N ALA A 58 12.02 -1.00 -0.63
CA ALA A 58 12.99 -2.05 -0.91
C ALA A 58 14.19 -1.95 0.06
N PRO A 59 14.65 -3.07 0.62
CA PRO A 59 15.92 -3.09 1.32
C PRO A 59 17.08 -2.82 0.33
N PRO A 60 18.17 -2.15 0.76
CA PRO A 60 19.31 -1.93 -0.10
C PRO A 60 20.00 -3.27 -0.46
N PRO A 61 20.74 -3.35 -1.59
CA PRO A 61 21.39 -4.59 -2.04
C PRO A 61 22.23 -5.27 -0.95
N GLU A 62 22.94 -4.49 -0.14
CA GLU A 62 23.79 -4.99 0.95
C GLU A 62 22.97 -5.74 2.01
N LYS A 63 21.77 -5.23 2.36
CA LYS A 63 20.86 -5.94 3.27
C LYS A 63 20.32 -7.20 2.61
N GLN A 64 19.99 -7.16 1.32
CA GLN A 64 19.51 -8.32 0.58
C GLN A 64 20.55 -9.46 0.58
N GLU A 65 21.82 -9.12 0.34
CA GLU A 65 22.95 -10.04 0.40
C GLU A 65 23.15 -10.60 1.81
N ALA A 66 23.10 -9.75 2.84
CA ALA A 66 23.23 -10.20 4.24
C ALA A 66 22.11 -11.15 4.66
N VAL A 67 20.86 -10.85 4.27
CA VAL A 67 19.71 -11.72 4.53
C VAL A 67 19.82 -13.03 3.76
N ALA A 68 20.31 -13.00 2.51
CA ALA A 68 20.53 -14.21 1.73
C ALA A 68 21.60 -15.12 2.36
N ALA A 69 22.73 -14.54 2.80
CA ALA A 69 23.79 -15.26 3.50
C ALA A 69 23.30 -15.87 4.82
N LEU A 70 22.51 -15.12 5.61
CA LEU A 70 21.89 -15.63 6.84
C LEU A 70 20.98 -16.84 6.55
N ARG A 71 20.17 -16.75 5.50
CA ARG A 71 19.27 -17.83 5.12
C ARG A 71 20.03 -19.07 4.65
N GLU A 72 21.11 -18.89 3.89
CA GLU A 72 21.99 -19.98 3.48
C GLU A 72 22.67 -20.65 4.69
N GLU A 73 23.23 -19.86 5.60
CA GLU A 73 23.86 -20.33 6.85
C GLU A 73 22.90 -21.17 7.68
N MET A 74 21.63 -20.78 7.76
CA MET A 74 20.58 -21.46 8.52
C MET A 74 19.85 -22.56 7.72
N GLY A 75 20.23 -22.81 6.45
CA GLY A 75 19.58 -23.81 5.59
C GLY A 75 18.11 -23.50 5.25
N ILE A 76 17.74 -22.22 5.19
CA ILE A 76 16.37 -21.75 4.96
C ILE A 76 16.09 -21.62 3.45
N GLU A 77 15.43 -22.62 2.88
CA GLU A 77 15.08 -22.64 1.47
C GLU A 77 13.67 -22.11 1.17
N GLY A 78 13.54 -21.39 0.06
CA GLY A 78 12.24 -20.96 -0.49
C GLY A 78 11.48 -19.95 0.38
N ARG A 79 10.39 -19.40 -0.17
CA ARG A 79 9.61 -18.34 0.53
C ARG A 79 8.99 -18.80 1.85
N ALA A 80 8.62 -20.08 1.94
CA ALA A 80 8.02 -20.67 3.14
C ALA A 80 9.04 -21.16 4.17
N GLY A 81 10.35 -21.15 3.85
CA GLY A 81 11.38 -21.75 4.71
C GLY A 81 11.37 -21.23 6.15
N VAL A 82 11.20 -19.91 6.32
CA VAL A 82 11.14 -19.27 7.65
C VAL A 82 9.94 -19.76 8.46
N ARG A 83 8.79 -20.01 7.81
CA ARG A 83 7.57 -20.50 8.49
C ARG A 83 7.69 -21.94 8.98
N ASN A 84 8.64 -22.69 8.42
CA ASN A 84 8.85 -24.11 8.73
C ASN A 84 9.96 -24.33 9.76
N LEU A 85 10.58 -23.26 10.27
CA LEU A 85 11.59 -23.35 11.32
C LEU A 85 10.98 -23.86 12.63
N SER A 86 11.78 -24.56 13.42
CA SER A 86 11.46 -24.79 14.83
C SER A 86 11.42 -23.47 15.59
N ASP A 87 10.72 -23.42 16.73
CA ASP A 87 10.61 -22.19 17.53
C ASP A 87 11.99 -21.63 17.93
N GLU A 88 12.95 -22.51 18.24
CA GLU A 88 14.32 -22.12 18.59
C GLU A 88 15.07 -21.49 17.40
N LEU A 89 15.04 -22.13 16.23
CA LEU A 89 15.67 -21.59 15.03
C LEU A 89 14.99 -20.31 14.54
N ARG A 90 13.66 -20.21 14.73
CA ARG A 90 12.90 -19.01 14.41
C ARG A 90 13.29 -17.85 15.32
N ALA A 91 13.39 -18.08 16.62
CA ALA A 91 13.83 -17.05 17.56
C ALA A 91 15.27 -16.58 17.26
N ASP A 92 16.14 -17.49 16.83
CA ASP A 92 17.50 -17.15 16.39
C ASP A 92 17.50 -16.30 15.11
N TYR A 93 16.72 -16.72 14.11
CA TYR A 93 16.53 -15.98 12.86
C TYR A 93 15.97 -14.59 13.10
N ASP A 94 14.92 -14.46 13.91
CA ASP A 94 14.27 -13.18 14.23
C ASP A 94 15.24 -12.24 14.95
N ARG A 95 16.07 -12.75 15.87
CA ARG A 95 17.12 -11.96 16.54
C ARG A 95 18.16 -11.43 15.56
N ARG A 96 18.68 -12.28 14.66
CA ARG A 96 19.69 -11.86 13.66
C ARG A 96 19.09 -10.94 12.61
N MET A 97 17.82 -11.11 12.26
CA MET A 97 17.09 -10.16 11.43
C MET A 97 16.97 -8.79 12.11
N ALA A 98 16.67 -8.76 13.41
CA ALA A 98 16.62 -7.50 14.17
C ALA A 98 17.98 -6.78 14.20
N GLU A 99 19.10 -7.51 14.33
CA GLU A 99 20.46 -6.93 14.22
C GLU A 99 20.70 -6.30 12.84
N LEU A 100 20.24 -6.94 11.75
CA LEU A 100 20.32 -6.35 10.41
C LEU A 100 19.40 -5.13 10.24
N ASP A 101 18.24 -5.14 10.90
CA ASP A 101 17.28 -4.03 10.89
C ASP A 101 17.80 -2.78 11.62
N GLU A 102 18.68 -2.92 12.61
CA GLU A 102 19.36 -1.78 13.23
C GLU A 102 20.25 -1.02 12.23
N GLN A 103 20.92 -1.75 11.34
CA GLN A 103 21.77 -1.16 10.30
C GLN A 103 20.97 -0.66 9.10
N TRP A 104 19.92 -1.40 8.72
CA TRP A 104 19.07 -1.09 7.57
C TRP A 104 17.60 -1.17 7.97
N PRO A 105 17.02 -0.10 8.54
CA PRO A 105 15.66 -0.12 9.03
C PRO A 105 14.64 -0.54 7.96
N PRO A 106 13.66 -1.40 8.29
CA PRO A 106 12.57 -1.75 7.40
C PRO A 106 11.66 -0.53 7.13
N ALA A 107 10.68 -0.72 6.24
CA ALA A 107 9.63 0.26 5.99
C ALA A 107 8.93 0.67 7.29
N ASN A 108 8.72 1.97 7.47
CA ASN A 108 8.00 2.53 8.61
C ASN A 108 6.92 3.53 8.15
N VAL A 109 6.17 4.08 9.12
CA VAL A 109 5.08 5.04 8.85
C VAL A 109 5.52 6.25 8.02
N GLN A 110 6.73 6.78 8.19
CA GLN A 110 7.21 7.91 7.38
C GLN A 110 7.39 7.49 5.92
N ASP A 111 8.05 6.35 5.68
CA ASP A 111 8.22 5.81 4.31
C ASP A 111 6.84 5.57 3.65
N PHE A 112 5.86 5.10 4.42
CA PHE A 112 4.49 4.90 3.93
C PHE A 112 3.79 6.21 3.56
N VAL A 113 3.92 7.25 4.40
CA VAL A 113 3.32 8.55 4.10
C VAL A 113 4.03 9.27 2.95
N ASP A 114 5.30 8.95 2.63
CA ASP A 114 5.95 9.42 1.39
C ASP A 114 5.19 8.98 0.12
N HIS A 115 4.62 7.78 0.11
CA HIS A 115 3.77 7.32 -0.98
C HIS A 115 2.45 8.10 -1.07
N ILE A 116 1.85 8.42 0.09
CA ILE A 116 0.63 9.24 0.15
C ILE A 116 0.93 10.63 -0.39
N ASP A 117 2.00 11.28 0.07
CA ASP A 117 2.38 12.62 -0.39
C ASP A 117 2.63 12.66 -1.89
N HIS A 118 3.36 11.68 -2.44
CA HIS A 118 3.57 11.57 -3.89
C HIS A 118 2.25 11.43 -4.63
N ALA A 119 1.39 10.50 -4.20
CA ALA A 119 0.10 10.26 -4.85
C ALA A 119 -0.80 11.51 -4.76
N VAL A 120 -0.91 12.14 -3.59
CA VAL A 120 -1.69 13.38 -3.42
C VAL A 120 -1.16 14.49 -4.31
N GLY A 121 0.17 14.64 -4.42
CA GLY A 121 0.81 15.62 -5.29
C GLY A 121 0.56 15.38 -6.79
N LEU A 122 0.43 14.11 -7.22
CA LEU A 122 0.25 13.74 -8.63
C LEU A 122 -1.22 13.69 -9.06
N ILE A 123 -2.06 13.01 -8.28
CA ILE A 123 -3.45 12.72 -8.64
C ILE A 123 -4.49 13.50 -7.83
N GLY A 124 -4.05 14.26 -6.82
CA GLY A 124 -4.93 15.06 -5.98
C GLY A 124 -5.50 14.26 -4.81
N LEU A 125 -5.80 14.98 -3.73
CA LEU A 125 -6.26 14.42 -2.45
C LEU A 125 -7.49 13.52 -2.60
N ASP A 126 -8.44 13.88 -3.46
CA ASP A 126 -9.73 13.17 -3.59
C ASP A 126 -9.60 11.77 -4.21
N HIS A 127 -8.42 11.41 -4.70
CA HIS A 127 -8.12 10.14 -5.37
C HIS A 127 -7.16 9.24 -4.57
N VAL A 128 -6.86 9.60 -3.33
CA VAL A 128 -5.96 8.83 -2.45
C VAL A 128 -6.70 8.39 -1.19
N GLY A 129 -6.41 7.18 -0.74
CA GLY A 129 -6.85 6.63 0.54
C GLY A 129 -5.75 5.79 1.20
N ILE A 130 -6.14 5.05 2.24
CA ILE A 130 -5.24 4.30 3.12
C ILE A 130 -5.73 2.84 3.25
N SER A 131 -4.82 1.89 3.07
CA SER A 131 -5.04 0.47 3.31
C SER A 131 -3.90 -0.11 4.14
N SER A 132 -4.23 -0.94 5.13
CA SER A 132 -3.22 -1.63 5.92
C SER A 132 -2.78 -2.95 5.29
N ASP A 133 -3.69 -3.65 4.59
CA ASP A 133 -3.55 -5.05 4.19
C ASP A 133 -3.22 -5.99 5.37
N PHE A 134 -3.73 -5.67 6.58
CA PHE A 134 -3.63 -6.53 7.75
C PHE A 134 -4.20 -7.92 7.45
N ASP A 135 -3.58 -8.95 8.03
CA ASP A 135 -3.85 -10.37 7.77
C ASP A 135 -3.59 -10.85 6.32
N GLY A 136 -3.37 -9.93 5.37
CA GLY A 136 -2.97 -10.19 3.97
C GLY A 136 -1.46 -10.16 3.72
N GLY A 137 -0.67 -9.70 4.70
CA GLY A 137 0.78 -9.54 4.60
C GLY A 137 1.26 -8.10 4.78
N GLY A 138 0.34 -7.17 4.97
CA GLY A 138 0.60 -5.79 5.37
C GLY A 138 1.08 -5.65 6.81
N GLY A 139 1.44 -4.42 7.16
CA GLY A 139 2.15 -4.05 8.38
C GLY A 139 3.51 -3.42 8.06
N ILE A 140 3.82 -2.36 8.79
CA ILE A 140 5.09 -1.62 8.75
C ILE A 140 5.49 -1.22 10.17
N VAL A 141 6.74 -0.84 10.38
CA VAL A 141 7.17 -0.37 11.70
C VAL A 141 6.38 0.89 12.09
N GLY A 142 5.70 0.80 13.23
CA GLY A 142 4.80 1.83 13.76
C GLY A 142 3.36 1.73 13.26
N TRP A 143 3.01 0.75 12.41
CA TRP A 143 1.64 0.38 12.11
C TRP A 143 1.53 -1.10 11.74
N ASN A 144 1.86 -1.97 12.70
CA ASN A 144 1.85 -3.42 12.53
C ASN A 144 0.47 -4.06 12.75
N ASP A 145 -0.41 -3.39 13.49
CA ASP A 145 -1.79 -3.82 13.71
C ASP A 145 -2.73 -2.62 13.94
N ALA A 146 -4.02 -2.92 14.07
CA ALA A 146 -5.07 -1.91 14.20
C ALA A 146 -4.90 -1.01 15.46
N SER A 147 -4.24 -1.48 16.52
CA SER A 147 -3.99 -0.68 17.72
C SER A 147 -3.01 0.47 17.48
N GLU A 148 -2.16 0.35 16.46
CA GLU A 148 -1.15 1.35 16.09
C GLU A 148 -1.64 2.37 15.04
N THR A 149 -2.89 2.27 14.59
CA THR A 149 -3.49 3.12 13.53
C THR A 149 -3.33 4.62 13.78
N PHE A 150 -3.29 5.03 15.04
CA PHE A 150 -3.06 6.41 15.41
C PHE A 150 -1.72 6.97 14.89
N ASN A 151 -0.69 6.14 14.73
CA ASN A 151 0.63 6.59 14.28
C ASN A 151 0.61 7.11 12.85
N VAL A 152 -0.22 6.55 11.96
CA VAL A 152 -0.41 7.07 10.60
C VAL A 152 -1.05 8.44 10.63
N THR A 153 -2.13 8.61 11.40
CA THR A 153 -2.78 9.92 11.59
C THR A 153 -1.81 10.95 12.17
N LEU A 154 -1.01 10.55 13.16
CA LEU A 154 -0.01 11.43 13.77
C LEU A 154 1.03 11.89 12.75
N GLU A 155 1.48 10.99 11.87
CA GLU A 155 2.42 11.35 10.80
C GLU A 155 1.78 12.29 9.77
N LEU A 156 0.54 12.03 9.33
CA LEU A 156 -0.20 12.95 8.45
C LEU A 156 -0.32 14.35 9.06
N VAL A 157 -0.64 14.45 10.36
CA VAL A 157 -0.69 15.75 11.07
C VAL A 157 0.69 16.43 11.06
N ARG A 158 1.78 15.69 11.28
CA ARG A 158 3.15 16.25 11.23
C ARG A 158 3.50 16.81 9.86
N ARG A 159 2.97 16.22 8.79
CA ARG A 159 3.16 16.68 7.41
C ARG A 159 2.23 17.80 6.99
N GLY A 160 1.32 18.21 7.87
CA GLY A 160 0.47 19.38 7.68
C GLY A 160 -0.92 19.10 7.11
N TYR A 161 -1.32 17.83 6.99
CA TYR A 161 -2.69 17.50 6.65
C TYR A 161 -3.63 17.92 7.77
N ASN A 162 -4.72 18.58 7.41
CA ASN A 162 -5.76 18.97 8.35
C ASN A 162 -6.80 17.86 8.55
N GLU A 163 -7.72 18.05 9.50
CA GLU A 163 -8.73 17.06 9.88
C GLU A 163 -9.64 16.64 8.71
N GLU A 164 -10.03 17.57 7.84
CA GLU A 164 -10.87 17.27 6.67
C GLU A 164 -10.12 16.40 5.67
N GLU A 165 -8.84 16.71 5.42
CA GLU A 165 -8.00 15.97 4.48
C GLU A 165 -7.71 14.55 5.00
N ILE A 166 -7.42 14.43 6.29
CA ILE A 166 -7.23 13.13 6.96
C ILE A 166 -8.52 12.30 6.90
N THR A 167 -9.69 12.94 7.07
CA THR A 167 -10.99 12.26 6.95
C THR A 167 -11.22 11.70 5.54
N LYS A 168 -10.83 12.46 4.51
CA LYS A 168 -10.88 12.00 3.11
C LYS A 168 -9.99 10.78 2.88
N LEU A 169 -8.74 10.82 3.35
CA LEU A 169 -7.76 9.73 3.24
C LEU A 169 -8.23 8.46 3.95
N TRP A 170 -8.80 8.57 5.14
CA TRP A 170 -9.25 7.41 5.94
C TRP A 170 -10.52 6.72 5.43
N GLY A 171 -11.22 7.32 4.46
CA GLY A 171 -12.38 6.65 3.87
C GLY A 171 -13.37 7.56 3.17
N GLY A 172 -13.31 8.89 3.39
CA GLY A 172 -14.20 9.83 2.69
C GLY A 172 -14.15 9.67 1.17
N ASN A 173 -12.95 9.48 0.61
CA ASN A 173 -12.78 9.27 -0.83
C ASN A 173 -13.29 7.91 -1.32
N LEU A 174 -13.16 6.87 -0.50
CA LEU A 174 -13.71 5.55 -0.82
C LEU A 174 -15.24 5.57 -0.82
N LEU A 175 -15.84 6.24 0.16
CA LEU A 175 -17.29 6.38 0.26
C LEU A 175 -17.86 7.23 -0.89
N ARG A 176 -17.14 8.27 -1.33
CA ARG A 176 -17.47 9.00 -2.57
C ARG A 176 -17.54 8.04 -3.76
N VAL A 177 -16.49 7.25 -3.98
CA VAL A 177 -16.43 6.30 -5.11
C VAL A 177 -17.55 5.26 -5.02
N LEU A 178 -17.86 4.74 -3.83
CA LEU A 178 -18.98 3.82 -3.64
C LEU A 178 -20.31 4.46 -4.05
N HIS A 179 -20.54 5.71 -3.65
CA HIS A 179 -21.75 6.45 -4.03
C HIS A 179 -21.84 6.69 -5.53
N ASP A 180 -20.74 7.11 -6.17
CA ASP A 180 -20.70 7.33 -7.62
C ASP A 180 -21.01 6.04 -8.40
N VAL A 181 -20.49 4.90 -7.93
CA VAL A 181 -20.79 3.57 -8.50
C VAL A 181 -22.28 3.22 -8.35
N GLU A 182 -22.89 3.50 -7.19
CA GLU A 182 -24.32 3.27 -6.97
C GLU A 182 -25.19 4.14 -7.89
N THR A 183 -24.82 5.40 -8.12
CA THR A 183 -25.51 6.30 -9.07
C THR A 183 -25.46 5.74 -10.49
N VAL A 184 -24.27 5.38 -11.00
CA VAL A 184 -24.13 4.78 -12.33
C VAL A 184 -24.94 3.49 -12.46
N ALA A 185 -24.96 2.66 -11.43
CA ALA A 185 -25.75 1.43 -11.42
C ALA A 185 -27.26 1.70 -11.56
N GLN A 186 -27.78 2.73 -10.90
CA GLN A 186 -29.19 3.13 -11.01
C GLN A 186 -29.54 3.64 -12.41
N GLU A 187 -28.67 4.46 -13.01
CA GLU A 187 -28.86 4.98 -14.37
C GLU A 187 -28.94 3.86 -15.40
N LEU A 188 -27.97 2.93 -15.37
CA LEU A 188 -27.92 1.79 -16.31
C LEU A 188 -29.12 0.85 -16.16
N GLN A 189 -29.60 0.63 -14.92
CA GLN A 189 -30.80 -0.16 -14.67
C GLN A 189 -32.08 0.55 -15.16
N GLY A 190 -32.14 1.87 -15.02
CA GLY A 190 -33.24 2.70 -15.52
C GLY A 190 -33.29 2.74 -17.05
N GLU A 191 -32.14 2.82 -17.73
CA GLU A 191 -32.05 2.74 -19.18
C GLU A 191 -32.45 1.37 -19.73
N ALA A 192 -32.06 0.28 -19.05
CA ALA A 192 -32.44 -1.08 -19.43
C ALA A 192 -33.93 -1.40 -19.24
N SER A 193 -34.65 -0.56 -18.48
CA SER A 193 -36.08 -0.73 -18.17
C SER A 193 -37.01 0.09 -19.06
N ASN A 194 -36.47 0.93 -19.95
CA ASN A 194 -37.20 1.78 -20.91
C ASN A 194 -37.05 1.27 -22.35
#